data_AF-K0DBZ1-F1
#
_entry.id   AF-K0DBZ1-F1
#
_cell.length_a   1.000
_cell.length_b   1.000
_cell.length_c   1.000
_cell.angle_alpha   90.00
_cell.angle_beta   90.00
_cell.angle_gamma   90.00
#
_symmetry.space_group_name_H-M   'P 1'
#
loop_
_entity.id
_entity.type
_entity.pdbx_description
1 polymer ?
#
loop_
_entity_poly.entity_id
_entity_poly.type
_entity_poly.pdbx_seq_one_letter_code
_entity_poly.pdbx_strand_id
1 'polypeptide(L)'
;MLLWYDTIPIISVIMLKGKCRYCQQYFGCHIAIFECLGTIIGTLLFSNPPLWITGLFLLFFSLEDWHDKSIHAYLLIPWLVYLIIHVHDKQHLLMTFSILSISLWLVFIRRAMGSGDIPVLLNLALINDLNGFALTLFVTSILALIYLTIKRTHELPFVPFLFIGWLIVILSQKAIILISG
;
A
#
# COMPACT_ATOMS: atom_id res chain seq x y z
N MET A 1 21.66 12.64 -4.50
CA MET A 1 20.64 12.47 -3.45
C MET A 1 19.33 12.95 -4.04
N LEU A 2 18.36 12.05 -4.20
CA LEU A 2 17.00 12.43 -4.58
C LEU A 2 16.46 13.37 -3.49
N LEU A 3 15.91 14.52 -3.89
CA LEU A 3 15.24 15.39 -2.95
C LEU A 3 13.86 14.78 -2.64
N TRP A 4 13.42 14.86 -1.40
CA TRP A 4 12.06 14.55 -0.90
C TRP A 4 10.87 14.97 -1.78
N TYR A 5 11.00 15.98 -2.64
CA TYR A 5 9.93 16.41 -3.55
C TYR A 5 9.96 15.68 -4.90
N ASP A 6 11.09 15.03 -5.24
CA ASP A 6 11.22 14.19 -6.44
C ASP A 6 10.50 12.85 -6.25
N THR A 7 10.23 12.43 -5.00
CA THR A 7 9.60 11.15 -4.66
C THR A 7 8.08 11.18 -4.64
N ILE A 8 7.46 12.36 -4.84
CA ILE A 8 5.99 12.50 -4.87
C ILE A 8 5.60 12.92 -6.30
N PRO A 9 4.97 12.04 -7.11
CA PRO A 9 4.76 12.26 -8.55
C PRO A 9 3.98 13.51 -8.89
N ILE A 10 2.94 13.85 -8.13
CA ILE A 10 2.18 15.09 -8.35
C ILE A 10 3.07 16.32 -8.14
N ILE A 11 3.81 16.37 -7.04
CA ILE A 11 4.70 17.49 -6.71
C ILE A 11 5.83 17.56 -7.73
N SER A 12 6.38 16.41 -8.12
CA SER A 12 7.48 16.35 -9.07
C SER A 12 7.04 16.75 -10.49
N VAL A 13 5.85 16.34 -10.97
CA VAL A 13 5.32 16.77 -12.28
C VAL A 13 5.03 18.27 -12.28
N ILE A 14 4.44 18.81 -11.21
CA ILE A 14 4.12 20.25 -11.11
C ILE A 14 5.40 21.10 -11.04
N MET A 15 6.40 20.69 -10.25
CA MET A 15 7.63 21.48 -10.08
C MET A 15 8.66 21.26 -11.18
N LEU A 16 8.76 20.05 -11.75
CA LEU A 16 9.76 19.70 -12.76
C LEU A 16 9.20 19.66 -14.19
N LYS A 17 7.94 20.07 -14.40
CA LYS A 17 7.25 20.08 -15.71
C LYS A 17 7.36 18.74 -16.45
N GLY A 18 7.26 17.63 -15.71
CA GLY A 18 7.32 16.28 -16.26
C GLY A 18 8.71 15.79 -16.68
N LYS A 19 9.80 16.42 -16.25
CA LYS A 19 11.18 15.97 -16.54
C LYS A 19 11.90 15.52 -15.27
N CYS A 20 12.56 14.37 -15.31
CA CYS A 20 13.48 13.97 -14.24
C CYS A 20 14.67 14.95 -14.17
N ARG A 21 14.96 15.51 -12.99
CA ARG A 21 16.06 16.48 -12.80
C ARG A 21 17.42 15.94 -13.18
N TYR A 22 17.65 14.64 -12.92
CA TYR A 22 18.94 13.97 -13.12
C TYR A 22 19.02 13.24 -14.46
N CYS A 23 17.97 12.52 -14.84
CA CYS A 23 17.98 11.66 -16.02
C CYS A 23 17.47 12.37 -17.29
N GLN A 24 16.86 13.56 -17.17
CA GLN A 24 16.20 14.31 -18.27
C GLN A 24 15.13 13.54 -19.06
N GLN A 25 14.82 12.30 -18.65
CA GLN A 25 13.73 11.51 -19.21
C GLN A 25 12.39 12.04 -18.72
N TYR A 26 11.40 11.99 -19.60
CA TYR A 26 10.03 12.35 -19.29
C TYR A 26 9.45 11.29 -18.35
N PHE A 27 9.07 11.70 -17.14
CA PHE A 27 8.19 10.90 -16.32
C PHE A 27 6.78 11.01 -16.92
N GLY A 28 6.19 9.86 -17.24
CA GLY A 28 4.89 9.84 -17.91
C GLY A 28 3.81 10.50 -17.05
N CYS A 29 3.07 11.47 -17.61
CA CYS A 29 1.91 12.10 -16.98
C CYS A 29 0.85 11.09 -16.51
N HIS A 30 0.91 9.85 -17.00
CA HIS A 30 0.02 8.77 -16.59
C HIS A 30 0.00 8.53 -15.07
N ILE A 31 1.14 8.60 -14.38
CA ILE A 31 1.19 8.36 -12.92
C ILE A 31 0.42 9.45 -12.16
N ALA A 32 0.62 10.71 -12.53
CA ALA A 32 -0.11 11.83 -11.95
C ALA A 32 -1.63 11.75 -12.24
N ILE A 33 -2.01 11.26 -13.44
CA ILE A 33 -3.42 11.02 -13.78
C ILE A 33 -4.01 9.91 -12.90
N PHE A 34 -3.31 8.79 -12.70
CA PHE A 34 -3.76 7.71 -11.84
C PHE A 34 -3.88 8.15 -10.37
N GLU A 35 -2.98 8.98 -9.89
CA GLU A 35 -3.02 9.52 -8.52
C GLU A 35 -4.21 10.47 -8.33
N CYS A 36 -4.47 11.36 -9.30
CA CYS A 36 -5.67 12.22 -9.30
C CYS A 36 -6.98 11.42 -9.35
N LEU A 37 -7.06 10.42 -10.24
CA LEU A 37 -8.22 9.55 -10.32
C LEU A 37 -8.41 8.74 -9.03
N GLY A 38 -7.31 8.24 -8.46
CA GLY A 38 -7.30 7.55 -7.16
C GLY A 38 -7.80 8.44 -6.02
N THR A 39 -7.42 9.72 -6.04
CA THR A 39 -7.89 10.73 -5.08
C THR A 39 -9.40 10.93 -5.19
N ILE A 40 -9.91 11.17 -6.40
CA ILE A 40 -11.35 11.37 -6.65
C ILE A 40 -12.15 10.11 -6.26
N ILE A 41 -11.75 8.94 -6.76
CA ILE A 41 -12.40 7.66 -6.47
C ILE A 41 -12.34 7.35 -4.97
N GLY A 42 -11.19 7.59 -4.34
CA GLY A 42 -11.00 7.41 -2.91
C GLY A 42 -11.96 8.29 -2.10
N THR A 43 -12.11 9.57 -2.45
CA THR A 43 -13.05 10.47 -1.73
C THR A 43 -14.50 10.03 -1.84
N LEU A 44 -14.88 9.39 -2.94
CA LEU A 44 -16.23 8.85 -3.15
C LEU A 44 -16.46 7.54 -2.38
N LEU A 45 -15.42 6.70 -2.25
CA LEU A 45 -15.50 5.38 -1.63
C LEU A 45 -15.40 5.42 -0.10
N PHE A 46 -14.51 6.25 0.45
CA PHE A 46 -14.15 6.25 1.86
C PHE A 46 -14.57 7.55 2.53
N SER A 47 -15.54 7.46 3.47
CA SER A 47 -15.94 8.60 4.31
C SER A 47 -14.98 8.85 5.46
N ASN A 48 -14.20 7.84 5.87
CA ASN A 48 -13.27 7.92 6.98
C ASN A 48 -11.90 8.40 6.52
N PRO A 49 -11.35 9.50 7.07
CA PRO A 49 -10.08 10.07 6.63
C PRO A 49 -8.87 9.11 6.73
N PRO A 50 -8.69 8.28 7.78
CA PRO A 50 -7.50 7.42 7.84
C PRO A 50 -7.55 6.31 6.78
N LEU A 51 -8.73 5.74 6.49
CA LEU A 51 -8.93 4.73 5.45
C LEU A 51 -8.64 5.31 4.06
N TRP A 52 -9.10 6.53 3.81
CA TRP A 52 -8.84 7.25 2.57
C TRP A 52 -7.33 7.48 2.36
N ILE A 53 -6.63 8.01 3.37
CA ILE A 53 -5.19 8.28 3.30
C ILE A 53 -4.39 6.98 3.11
N THR A 54 -4.74 5.90 3.83
CA THR A 54 -4.11 4.58 3.61
C THR A 54 -4.31 4.07 2.19
N GLY A 55 -5.52 4.25 1.63
CA GLY A 55 -5.82 3.83 0.27
C GLY A 55 -5.01 4.59 -0.78
N LEU A 56 -4.78 5.90 -0.57
CA LEU A 56 -3.95 6.71 -1.44
C LEU A 56 -2.48 6.30 -1.40
N PHE A 57 -1.93 6.10 -0.20
CA PHE A 57 -0.56 5.60 -0.07
C PHE A 57 -0.42 4.22 -0.71
N LEU A 58 -1.34 3.29 -0.48
CA LEU A 58 -1.32 1.96 -1.09
C LEU A 58 -1.38 2.03 -2.62
N LEU A 59 -2.23 2.90 -3.18
CA LEU A 59 -2.32 3.11 -4.62
C LEU A 59 -0.99 3.64 -5.16
N PHE A 60 -0.39 4.63 -4.50
CA PHE A 60 0.90 5.17 -4.87
C PHE A 60 2.00 4.09 -4.87
N PHE A 61 2.16 3.33 -3.79
CA PHE A 61 3.15 2.25 -3.72
C PHE A 61 2.85 1.09 -4.68
N SER A 62 1.58 0.83 -5.01
CA SER A 62 1.23 -0.19 -6.00
C SER A 62 1.74 0.16 -7.41
N LEU A 63 1.74 1.45 -7.76
CA LEU A 63 2.25 1.94 -9.03
C LEU A 63 3.78 1.94 -9.04
N GLU A 64 4.40 2.29 -7.91
CA GLU A 64 5.86 2.29 -7.75
C GLU A 64 6.43 0.86 -7.81
N ASP A 65 5.81 -0.09 -7.10
CA ASP A 65 6.20 -1.51 -7.10
C ASP A 65 6.05 -2.14 -8.49
N TRP A 66 5.05 -1.71 -9.26
CA TRP A 66 4.89 -2.16 -10.65
C TRP A 66 5.95 -1.60 -11.60
N HIS A 67 6.45 -0.37 -11.38
CA HIS A 67 7.35 0.31 -12.32
C HIS A 67 8.83 0.12 -11.99
N ASP A 68 9.24 0.43 -10.75
CA ASP A 68 10.66 0.58 -10.38
C ASP A 68 11.17 -0.50 -9.42
N LYS A 69 10.32 -1.44 -8.98
CA LYS A 69 10.62 -2.57 -8.07
C LYS A 69 11.40 -2.19 -6.80
N SER A 70 11.46 -0.90 -6.48
CA SER A 70 12.18 -0.32 -5.35
C SER A 70 11.22 0.62 -4.64
N ILE A 71 10.72 0.14 -3.51
CA ILE A 71 9.71 0.86 -2.73
C ILE A 71 10.46 1.87 -1.84
N HIS A 72 10.16 3.16 -1.96
CA HIS A 72 10.67 4.21 -1.06
C HIS A 72 9.90 4.18 0.27
N ALA A 73 10.00 3.05 0.97
CA ALA A 73 9.15 2.69 2.12
C ALA A 73 9.30 3.63 3.34
N TYR A 74 10.32 4.49 3.36
CA TYR A 74 10.48 5.51 4.39
C TYR A 74 9.32 6.52 4.40
N LEU A 75 8.64 6.75 3.26
CA LEU A 75 7.47 7.63 3.17
C LEU A 75 6.28 7.14 3.99
N LEU A 76 6.18 5.83 4.25
CA LEU A 76 5.11 5.24 5.08
C LEU A 76 5.35 5.34 6.58
N ILE A 77 6.59 5.59 7.01
CA ILE A 77 6.95 5.59 8.44
C ILE A 77 6.21 6.70 9.22
N PRO A 78 6.14 7.96 8.76
CA PRO A 78 5.40 9.00 9.48
C PRO A 78 3.91 8.68 9.62
N TRP A 79 3.31 8.10 8.58
CA TRP A 79 1.91 7.69 8.60
C TRP A 79 1.67 6.52 9.57
N LEU A 80 2.57 5.55 9.60
CA LEU A 80 2.54 4.44 10.56
C LEU A 80 2.61 4.96 12.01
N VAL A 81 3.52 5.89 12.30
CA VAL A 81 3.64 6.50 13.63
C VAL A 81 2.35 7.23 14.01
N TYR A 82 1.75 7.98 13.07
CA TYR A 82 0.47 8.66 13.28
C TYR A 82 -0.65 7.67 13.65
N LEU A 83 -0.76 6.55 12.94
CA LEU A 83 -1.75 5.50 13.23
C LEU A 83 -1.53 4.85 14.60
N ILE A 84 -0.29 4.55 14.99
CA ILE A 84 0.02 3.99 16.31
C ILE A 84 -0.39 4.95 17.45
N ILE A 85 -0.17 6.26 17.27
CA ILE A 85 -0.55 7.25 18.30
C ILE A 85 -2.07 7.33 18.44
N HIS A 86 -2.83 7.17 17.37
CA HIS A 86 -4.30 7.23 17.42
C HIS A 86 -4.93 5.90 17.87
N VAL A 87 -4.30 4.77 17.57
CA VAL A 87 -4.79 3.44 17.91
C VAL A 87 -4.16 2.98 19.23
N HIS A 88 -4.88 3.22 20.33
CA HIS A 88 -4.46 2.78 21.66
C HIS A 88 -5.03 1.42 22.10
N ASP A 89 -5.72 0.71 21.21
CA ASP A 89 -6.28 -0.60 21.55
C ASP A 89 -5.16 -1.66 21.64
N LYS A 90 -5.16 -2.40 22.76
CA LYS A 90 -4.20 -3.47 23.06
C LYS A 90 -4.24 -4.56 22.00
N GLN A 91 -5.40 -4.85 21.41
CA GLN A 91 -5.54 -5.91 20.42
C GLN A 91 -4.80 -5.56 19.11
N HIS A 92 -5.00 -4.35 18.58
CA HIS A 92 -4.32 -3.87 17.38
C HIS A 92 -2.81 -3.71 17.58
N LEU A 93 -2.39 -3.23 18.76
CA LEU A 93 -0.97 -3.16 19.11
C LEU A 93 -0.34 -4.56 19.16
N LEU A 94 -0.98 -5.54 19.80
CA LEU A 94 -0.46 -6.91 19.85
C LEU A 94 -0.33 -7.51 18.44
N MET A 95 -1.34 -7.34 17.59
CA MET A 95 -1.33 -7.79 16.20
C MET A 95 -0.15 -7.19 15.42
N THR A 96 0.04 -5.87 15.51
CA THR A 96 1.13 -5.19 14.78
C THR A 96 2.52 -5.62 15.24
N PHE A 97 2.75 -5.80 16.55
CA PHE A 97 4.01 -6.35 17.07
C PHE A 97 4.27 -7.78 16.59
N SER A 98 3.24 -8.62 16.55
CA SER A 98 3.37 -9.99 16.04
C SER A 98 3.74 -10.02 14.55
N ILE A 99 3.08 -9.20 13.73
CA ILE A 99 3.35 -9.09 12.29
C ILE A 99 4.74 -8.52 12.05
N LEU A 100 5.16 -7.49 12.80
CA LEU A 100 6.52 -6.95 12.72
C LEU A 100 7.56 -8.04 13.02
N SER A 101 7.36 -8.82 14.08
CA SER A 101 8.30 -9.87 14.48
C SER A 101 8.40 -10.96 13.43
N ILE A 102 7.26 -11.43 12.91
CA ILE A 102 7.20 -12.46 11.86
C ILE A 102 7.83 -11.95 10.55
N SER A 103 7.51 -10.72 10.16
CA SER A 103 8.03 -10.15 8.92
C SER A 103 9.54 -9.89 8.97
N LEU A 104 10.07 -9.39 10.09
CA LEU A 104 11.51 -9.28 10.30
C LEU A 104 12.19 -10.66 10.26
N TRP A 105 11.61 -11.65 10.92
CA TRP A 105 12.12 -13.02 10.89
C TRP A 105 12.17 -13.60 9.47
N LEU A 106 11.14 -13.38 8.65
CA LEU A 106 11.08 -13.79 7.25
C LEU A 106 12.14 -13.10 6.38
N VAL A 107 12.37 -11.80 6.60
CA VAL A 107 13.38 -11.03 5.85
C VAL A 107 14.79 -11.50 6.20
N PHE A 108 15.12 -11.62 7.49
CA PHE A 108 16.48 -11.97 7.92
C PHE A 108 16.87 -13.42 7.56
N ILE A 109 15.94 -14.37 7.69
CA ILE A 109 16.27 -15.80 7.55
C ILE A 109 15.99 -16.31 6.15
N ARG A 110 14.82 -15.98 5.58
CA ARG A 110 14.42 -16.54 4.27
C ARG A 110 14.68 -15.60 3.10
N ARG A 111 14.97 -14.31 3.34
CA ARG A 111 15.02 -13.27 2.29
C ARG A 111 13.83 -13.34 1.34
N ALA A 112 12.70 -13.83 1.85
CA ALA A 112 11.53 -14.19 1.06
C ALA A 112 10.62 -13.00 0.79
N MET A 113 10.85 -11.88 1.47
CA MET A 113 10.00 -10.70 1.43
C MET A 113 10.85 -9.44 1.26
N GLY A 114 10.35 -8.47 0.49
CA GLY A 114 11.00 -7.19 0.33
C GLY A 114 10.93 -6.38 1.63
N SER A 115 12.00 -5.71 2.02
CA SER A 115 11.97 -4.81 3.18
C SER A 115 10.95 -3.68 3.03
N GLY A 116 10.60 -3.32 1.79
CA GLY A 116 9.59 -2.33 1.48
C GLY A 116 8.14 -2.77 1.74
N ASP A 117 7.88 -4.09 1.80
CA ASP A 117 6.54 -4.61 2.05
C ASP A 117 6.14 -4.55 3.53
N ILE A 118 7.14 -4.52 4.43
CA ILE A 118 6.92 -4.55 5.88
C ILE A 118 6.08 -3.34 6.34
N PRO A 119 6.44 -2.08 6.02
CA PRO A 119 5.65 -0.94 6.43
C PRO A 119 4.24 -0.94 5.84
N VAL A 120 4.05 -1.47 4.64
CA VAL A 120 2.73 -1.59 3.99
C VAL A 120 1.84 -2.55 4.78
N LEU A 121 2.36 -3.73 5.13
CA LEU A 121 1.63 -4.71 5.95
C LEU A 121 1.26 -4.17 7.34
N LEU A 122 2.17 -3.44 7.97
CA LEU A 122 1.92 -2.86 9.30
C LEU A 122 0.83 -1.79 9.27
N ASN A 123 0.82 -0.95 8.23
CA ASN A 123 -0.26 0.03 8.05
C ASN A 123 -1.62 -0.65 7.86
N LEU A 124 -1.67 -1.72 7.06
CA LEU A 124 -2.89 -2.51 6.89
C LEU A 124 -3.34 -3.20 8.18
N ALA A 125 -2.41 -3.64 9.02
CA ALA A 125 -2.73 -4.22 10.32
C ALA A 125 -3.30 -3.18 11.30
N LEU A 126 -2.82 -1.93 11.26
CA LEU A 126 -3.35 -0.87 12.11
C LEU A 126 -4.72 -0.37 11.68
N ILE A 127 -5.01 -0.35 10.37
CA ILE A 127 -6.25 0.21 9.84
C ILE A 127 -7.43 -0.77 9.87
N ASN A 128 -7.15 -2.08 9.81
CA ASN A 128 -8.19 -3.12 9.74
C ASN A 128 -8.27 -3.92 11.03
N ASP A 129 -9.46 -4.46 11.31
CA ASP A 129 -9.64 -5.48 12.34
C ASP A 129 -8.93 -6.79 11.96
N LEU A 130 -8.72 -7.66 12.96
CA LEU A 130 -8.03 -8.95 12.77
C LEU A 130 -8.65 -9.81 11.65
N ASN A 131 -9.98 -9.87 11.59
CA ASN A 131 -10.69 -10.60 10.53
C ASN A 131 -10.52 -9.94 9.16
N GLY A 132 -10.60 -8.60 9.09
CA GLY A 132 -10.41 -7.86 7.85
C GLY A 132 -9.00 -7.99 7.31
N PHE A 133 -7.99 -7.92 8.18
CA PHE A 133 -6.60 -8.10 7.83
C PHE A 133 -6.30 -9.53 7.34
N ALA A 134 -6.78 -10.55 8.06
CA ALA A 134 -6.60 -11.95 7.67
C ALA A 134 -7.26 -12.26 6.31
N LEU A 135 -8.49 -11.80 6.09
CA LEU A 135 -9.17 -11.92 4.80
C LEU A 135 -8.42 -11.20 3.68
N THR A 136 -7.87 -10.02 3.97
CA THR A 136 -7.09 -9.25 3.01
C THR A 136 -5.86 -10.03 2.55
N LEU A 137 -5.11 -10.61 3.49
CA LEU A 137 -3.96 -11.47 3.17
C LEU A 137 -4.37 -12.70 2.38
N PHE A 138 -5.48 -13.33 2.74
CA PHE A 138 -5.98 -14.51 2.05
C PHE A 138 -6.33 -14.21 0.59
N VAL A 139 -7.15 -13.19 0.34
CA VAL A 139 -7.52 -12.75 -1.02
C VAL A 139 -6.29 -12.34 -1.81
N THR A 140 -5.37 -11.60 -1.20
CA THR A 140 -4.10 -11.19 -1.82
C THR A 140 -3.28 -12.40 -2.26
N SER A 141 -3.17 -13.42 -1.41
CA SER A 141 -2.40 -14.63 -1.71
C SER A 141 -3.01 -15.44 -2.86
N ILE A 142 -4.34 -15.49 -2.96
CA ILE A 142 -5.04 -16.14 -4.08
C ILE A 142 -4.77 -15.38 -5.38
N LEU A 143 -4.94 -14.07 -5.38
CA LEU A 143 -4.68 -13.22 -6.55
C LEU A 143 -3.23 -13.33 -7.01
N ALA A 144 -2.29 -13.30 -6.08
CA ALA A 144 -0.86 -13.45 -6.35
C ALA A 144 -0.56 -14.83 -6.96
N LEU A 145 -1.14 -15.91 -6.43
CA LEU A 145 -0.94 -17.27 -6.94
C LEU A 145 -1.53 -17.45 -8.34
N ILE A 146 -2.73 -16.92 -8.60
CA ILE A 146 -3.33 -16.90 -9.95
C ILE A 146 -2.42 -16.15 -10.92
N TYR A 147 -1.90 -14.99 -10.51
CA TYR A 147 -0.98 -14.23 -11.36
C TYR A 147 0.31 -14.99 -11.69
N LEU A 148 0.93 -15.62 -10.69
CA LEU A 148 2.16 -16.42 -10.86
C LEU A 148 1.95 -17.61 -11.81
N THR A 149 0.80 -18.29 -11.71
CA THR A 149 0.48 -19.43 -12.60
C THR A 149 0.29 -19.00 -14.05
N ILE A 150 -0.31 -17.82 -14.29
CA ILE A 150 -0.54 -17.28 -15.64
C ILE A 150 0.76 -16.76 -16.25
N LYS A 151 1.49 -15.89 -15.52
CA LYS A 151 2.66 -15.17 -16.06
C LYS A 151 3.95 -15.99 -16.01
N ARG A 152 4.00 -17.08 -15.24
CA ARG A 152 5.21 -17.91 -15.01
C ARG A 152 6.47 -17.09 -14.75
N THR A 153 6.33 -16.02 -13.98
CA THR A 153 7.43 -15.14 -13.57
C THR A 153 7.83 -15.46 -12.13
N HIS A 154 9.11 -15.26 -11.80
CA HIS A 154 9.63 -15.48 -10.44
C HIS A 154 9.58 -14.24 -9.56
N GLU A 155 9.26 -13.08 -10.14
CA GLU A 155 9.20 -11.79 -9.44
C GLU A 155 7.75 -11.31 -9.42
N LEU A 156 7.23 -11.12 -8.22
CA LEU A 156 5.86 -10.69 -7.97
C LEU A 156 5.87 -9.30 -7.32
N PRO A 157 5.30 -8.27 -7.98
CA PRO A 157 5.03 -7.01 -7.30
C PRO A 157 3.89 -7.25 -6.31
N PHE A 158 4.19 -7.32 -5.01
CA PHE A 158 3.25 -7.76 -3.98
C PHE A 158 2.22 -6.69 -3.61
N VAL A 159 2.65 -5.42 -3.58
CA VAL A 159 1.81 -4.28 -3.17
C VAL A 159 0.55 -4.10 -4.03
N PRO A 160 0.57 -4.21 -5.38
CA PRO A 160 -0.66 -4.09 -6.18
C PRO A 160 -1.69 -5.18 -5.89
N PHE A 161 -1.27 -6.43 -5.68
CA PHE A 161 -2.21 -7.49 -5.29
C PHE A 161 -2.78 -7.26 -3.90
N LEU A 162 -1.95 -6.74 -2.99
CA LEU A 162 -2.34 -6.41 -1.63
C LEU A 162 -3.34 -5.25 -1.59
N PHE A 163 -3.15 -4.22 -2.43
CA PHE A 163 -4.11 -3.13 -2.59
C PHE A 163 -5.47 -3.62 -3.11
N ILE A 164 -5.47 -4.47 -4.15
CA ILE A 164 -6.70 -5.04 -4.70
C ILE A 164 -7.41 -5.92 -3.67
N GLY A 165 -6.66 -6.78 -2.96
CA GLY A 165 -7.22 -7.62 -1.91
C GLY A 165 -7.88 -6.80 -0.80
N TRP A 166 -7.22 -5.72 -0.37
CA TRP A 166 -7.75 -4.82 0.65
C TRP A 166 -9.02 -4.10 0.18
N LEU A 167 -9.06 -3.61 -1.06
CA LEU A 167 -10.25 -2.99 -1.64
C LEU A 167 -11.45 -3.94 -1.66
N ILE A 168 -11.23 -5.19 -2.08
CA ILE A 168 -12.29 -6.22 -2.13
C ILE A 168 -12.87 -6.45 -0.73
N VAL A 169 -12.00 -6.56 0.28
CA VAL A 169 -12.44 -6.82 1.66
C VAL A 169 -13.22 -5.63 2.20
N ILE A 170 -12.74 -4.39 2.07
CA ILE A 170 -13.49 -3.23 2.57
C ILE A 170 -14.84 -3.08 1.86
N LEU A 171 -14.87 -3.24 0.54
CA LEU A 171 -16.13 -3.16 -0.20
C LEU A 171 -17.13 -4.23 0.28
N SER A 172 -16.66 -5.45 0.54
CA SER A 172 -17.50 -6.52 1.09
C SER A 172 -18.01 -6.19 2.50
N GLN A 173 -17.16 -5.66 3.37
CA GLN A 173 -17.55 -5.25 4.73
C GLN A 173 -18.58 -4.12 4.69
N LYS A 174 -18.37 -3.10 3.86
CA LYS A 174 -19.31 -1.99 3.68
C LYS A 174 -20.65 -2.48 3.13
N ALA A 175 -20.64 -3.42 2.18
CA ALA A 175 -21.85 -4.02 1.64
C ALA A 175 -22.62 -4.83 2.70
N ILE A 176 -21.92 -5.61 3.53
CA ILE A 176 -22.54 -6.36 4.63
C ILE A 176 -23.22 -5.42 5.64
N ILE A 177 -22.57 -4.31 5.99
CA ILE A 177 -23.14 -3.30 6.89
C ILE A 177 -24.41 -2.68 6.30
N LEU A 178 -24.42 -2.38 4.99
CA LEU A 178 -25.59 -1.83 4.30
C LEU A 178 -26.77 -2.80 4.19
N ILE A 179 -26.52 -4.11 4.18
CA ILE A 179 -27.56 -5.13 4.11
C ILE A 179 -28.13 -5.45 5.51
N SER A 180 -27.35 -5.22 6.57
CA SER A 180 -27.70 -5.57 7.95
C SER A 180 -28.26 -4.41 8.78
N GLY A 181 -28.17 -3.16 8.31
CA GLY A 181 -28.77 -1.97 8.92
C GLY A 181 -30.04 -1.54 8.20
#